data_AF-A0A5C7X779-F1
#
_entry.id   AF-A0A5C7X779-F1
#
_cell.length_a   1.000
_cell.length_b   1.000
_cell.length_c   1.000
_cell.angle_alpha   90.00
_cell.angle_beta   90.00
_cell.angle_gamma   90.00
#
_symmetry.space_group_name_H-M   'P 1'
#
loop_
_entity.id
_entity.type
_entity.pdbx_description
1 polymer ?
#
loop_
_entity_poly.entity_id
_entity_poly.type
_entity_poly.pdbx_seq_one_letter_code
_entity_poly.pdbx_strand_id
1 'polypeptide(L)'
;MKKLLALLQRTYAALYQRASRAFDRILDGAEKKEIHDDADYMADAEWVMAEQKLRGSRIAVLLTFAAVLVLIVWAAFAQLDEVTRGEGKVIPSRQVQVMQSLDGGIVSEILVKEGQQVKTGQLLLKV
;
A
#
# COMPACT_ATOMS: atom_id res chain seq x y z
N MET A 1 21.24 -13.66 -5.45
CA MET A 1 20.66 -12.34 -5.11
C MET A 1 21.19 -11.18 -5.96
N LYS A 2 22.52 -11.00 -6.14
CA LYS A 2 23.09 -9.88 -6.94
C LYS A 2 22.71 -9.88 -8.44
N LYS A 3 22.53 -11.05 -9.06
CA LYS A 3 22.14 -11.16 -10.49
C LYS A 3 20.71 -10.69 -10.79
N LEU A 4 19.79 -10.82 -9.81
CA LEU A 4 18.39 -10.42 -9.97
C LEU A 4 18.26 -8.88 -9.93
N LEU A 5 18.98 -8.25 -9.00
CA LEU A 5 19.11 -6.79 -8.91
C LEU A 5 19.73 -6.18 -10.18
N ALA A 6 20.77 -6.81 -10.75
CA ALA A 6 21.39 -6.35 -11.98
C ALA A 6 20.46 -6.45 -13.21
N LEU A 7 19.58 -7.45 -13.25
CA LEU A 7 18.59 -7.61 -14.33
C LEU A 7 17.49 -6.56 -14.21
N LEU A 8 17.02 -6.30 -12.99
CA LEU A 8 16.02 -5.28 -12.68
C LEU A 8 16.57 -3.86 -12.90
N GLN A 9 17.84 -3.61 -12.58
CA GLN A 9 18.51 -2.35 -12.87
C GLN A 9 18.69 -2.12 -14.36
N ARG A 10 18.91 -3.18 -15.16
CA ARG A 10 19.01 -3.06 -16.63
C ARG A 10 17.67 -2.68 -17.26
N THR A 11 16.58 -3.29 -16.81
CA THR A 11 15.24 -2.97 -17.30
C THR A 11 14.79 -1.61 -16.79
N TYR A 12 15.04 -1.29 -15.52
CA TYR A 12 14.78 0.03 -14.94
C TYR A 12 15.60 1.13 -15.62
N ALA A 13 16.89 0.92 -15.87
CA ALA A 13 17.74 1.91 -16.55
C ALA A 13 17.35 2.09 -18.02
N ALA A 14 16.96 1.03 -18.72
CA ALA A 14 16.48 1.14 -20.10
C ALA A 14 15.14 1.89 -20.18
N LEU A 15 14.24 1.65 -19.23
CA LEU A 15 12.96 2.36 -19.10
C LEU A 15 13.18 3.82 -18.69
N TYR A 16 14.01 4.06 -17.68
CA TYR A 16 14.38 5.38 -17.17
C TYR A 16 15.08 6.21 -18.25
N GLN A 17 16.04 5.64 -19.01
CA GLN A 17 16.70 6.39 -20.09
C GLN A 17 15.80 6.70 -21.28
N ARG A 18 14.80 5.86 -21.57
CA ARG A 18 13.81 6.15 -22.62
C ARG A 18 12.83 7.22 -22.16
N ALA A 19 12.40 7.15 -20.91
CA ALA A 19 11.53 8.14 -20.29
C ALA A 19 12.24 9.49 -20.12
N SER A 20 13.48 9.49 -19.62
CA SER A 20 14.27 10.71 -19.40
C SER A 20 14.62 11.41 -20.70
N ARG A 21 15.08 10.69 -21.74
CA ARG A 21 15.35 11.33 -23.04
C ARG A 21 14.10 11.90 -23.72
N ALA A 22 12.94 11.30 -23.48
CA ALA A 22 11.68 11.86 -23.93
C ALA A 22 11.31 13.09 -23.09
N PHE A 23 11.52 13.03 -21.76
CA PHE A 23 11.26 14.11 -20.82
C PHE A 23 12.17 15.33 -21.06
N ASP A 24 13.49 15.13 -21.13
CA ASP A 24 14.48 16.18 -21.38
C ASP A 24 14.22 16.87 -22.72
N ARG A 25 13.87 16.11 -23.77
CA ARG A 25 13.53 16.71 -25.08
C ARG A 25 12.22 17.51 -25.05
N ILE A 26 11.28 17.14 -24.18
CA ILE A 26 10.02 17.87 -23.98
C ILE A 26 10.26 19.12 -23.13
N LEU A 27 11.11 19.04 -22.10
CA LEU A 27 11.41 20.14 -21.18
C LEU A 27 12.34 21.19 -21.81
N ASP A 28 13.44 20.75 -22.43
CA ASP A 28 14.38 21.63 -23.15
C ASP A 28 13.72 22.34 -24.33
N GLY A 29 12.72 21.69 -24.96
CA GLY A 29 11.92 22.29 -26.02
C GLY A 29 10.99 23.40 -25.54
N ALA A 30 10.64 23.41 -24.25
CA ALA A 30 9.81 24.43 -23.62
C ALA A 30 10.65 25.61 -23.09
N GLU A 31 11.88 25.37 -22.64
CA GLU A 31 12.74 26.39 -22.01
C GLU A 31 13.53 27.23 -23.03
N LYS A 32 13.80 26.71 -24.24
CA LYS A 32 14.69 27.37 -25.21
C LYS A 32 14.11 28.62 -25.94
N LYS A 33 12.98 29.19 -25.48
CA LYS A 33 12.30 30.31 -26.16
C LYS A 33 12.32 31.64 -25.41
N GLU A 34 13.08 31.79 -24.33
CA GLU A 34 13.12 33.05 -23.56
C GLU A 34 14.54 33.57 -23.31
N ILE A 35 15.24 33.96 -24.38
CA ILE A 35 16.24 35.04 -24.27
C ILE A 35 15.85 36.08 -25.30
N HIS A 36 15.06 37.07 -24.87
CA HIS A 36 14.67 38.22 -25.68
C HIS A 36 15.58 39.41 -25.43
N ASP A 37 15.84 40.16 -26.50
CA ASP A 37 16.56 41.43 -26.50
C ASP A 37 15.53 42.53 -26.20
N ASP A 38 15.73 43.28 -25.11
CA ASP A 38 14.73 44.18 -24.46
C ASP A 38 14.30 45.40 -25.31
N ALA A 39 14.64 45.47 -26.60
CA ALA A 39 14.50 46.69 -27.39
C ALA A 39 13.16 46.85 -28.15
N ASP A 40 12.33 45.81 -28.30
CA ASP A 40 11.19 45.84 -29.23
C ASP A 40 9.85 45.30 -28.67
N TYR A 41 9.45 45.81 -27.50
CA TYR A 41 8.22 45.42 -26.80
C TYR A 41 6.93 45.56 -27.64
N MET A 42 6.89 46.47 -28.61
CA MET A 42 5.70 46.74 -29.42
C MET A 42 5.52 45.68 -30.51
N ALA A 43 6.62 45.24 -31.14
CA ALA A 43 6.62 44.12 -32.07
C ALA A 43 6.26 42.80 -31.35
N ASP A 44 6.76 42.62 -30.13
CA ASP A 44 6.42 41.46 -29.29
C ASP A 44 4.94 41.42 -28.91
N ALA A 45 4.37 42.56 -28.50
CA ALA A 45 2.95 42.65 -28.15
C ALA A 45 2.07 42.33 -29.37
N GLU A 46 2.42 42.83 -30.56
CA GLU A 46 1.72 42.49 -31.80
C GLU A 46 1.86 41.00 -32.16
N TRP A 47 3.05 40.42 -32.00
CA TRP A 47 3.29 38.99 -32.20
C TRP A 47 2.51 38.11 -31.23
N VAL A 48 2.45 38.46 -29.94
CA VAL A 48 1.71 37.70 -28.91
C VAL A 48 0.20 37.78 -29.15
N MET A 49 -0.30 38.95 -29.55
CA MET A 49 -1.72 39.14 -29.87
C MET A 49 -2.11 38.43 -31.18
N ALA A 50 -1.21 38.40 -32.17
CA ALA A 50 -1.41 37.68 -33.43
C ALA A 50 -1.24 36.16 -33.28
N GLU A 51 -0.34 35.71 -32.39
CA GLU A 51 -0.03 34.32 -32.09
C GLU A 51 -0.90 33.77 -30.93
N GLN A 52 -2.10 34.33 -30.70
CA GLN A 52 -3.18 33.68 -29.96
C GLN A 52 -3.74 32.47 -30.73
N LYS A 53 -2.85 31.58 -31.15
CA LYS A 53 -3.17 30.29 -31.75
C LYS A 53 -3.05 29.27 -30.64
N LEU A 54 -4.20 28.71 -30.26
CA LEU A 54 -4.57 27.46 -29.55
C LEU A 54 -3.53 26.32 -29.30
N ARG A 55 -2.26 26.46 -29.70
CA ARG A 55 -1.15 25.51 -29.59
C ARG A 55 -0.76 25.23 -28.14
N GLY A 56 -0.68 26.26 -27.28
CA GLY A 56 -0.40 26.09 -25.85
C GLY A 56 -1.47 25.26 -25.14
N SER A 57 -2.75 25.56 -25.38
CA SER A 57 -3.87 24.82 -24.80
C SER A 57 -3.92 23.36 -25.27
N ARG A 58 -3.59 23.07 -26.53
CA ARG A 58 -3.54 21.68 -27.04
C ARG A 58 -2.44 20.86 -26.38
N ILE A 59 -1.26 21.45 -26.17
CA ILE A 59 -0.15 20.78 -25.49
C ILE A 59 -0.50 20.52 -24.02
N ALA A 60 -1.13 21.49 -23.33
CA ALA A 60 -1.61 21.30 -21.97
C ALA A 60 -2.64 20.18 -21.84
N VAL A 61 -3.62 20.10 -22.76
CA VAL A 61 -4.61 19.02 -22.79
C VAL A 61 -3.95 17.66 -23.03
N LEU A 62 -3.01 17.58 -23.98
CA LEU A 62 -2.30 16.35 -24.29
C LEU A 62 -1.45 15.87 -23.10
N LEU A 63 -0.75 16.78 -22.42
CA LEU A 63 0.05 16.49 -21.23
C LEU A 63 -0.82 15.97 -20.08
N THR A 64 -1.93 16.63 -19.80
CA THR A 64 -2.87 16.18 -18.76
C THR A 64 -3.43 14.79 -19.11
N PHE A 65 -3.79 14.55 -20.36
CA PHE A 65 -4.27 13.24 -20.81
C PHE A 65 -3.20 12.15 -20.65
N ALA A 66 -1.96 12.44 -21.02
CA ALA A 66 -0.82 11.54 -20.83
C ALA A 66 -0.57 11.25 -19.34
N ALA A 67 -0.63 12.26 -18.47
CA ALA A 67 -0.47 12.09 -17.03
C ALA A 67 -1.56 11.18 -16.44
N VAL A 68 -2.83 11.38 -16.83
CA VAL A 68 -3.94 10.53 -16.40
C VAL A 68 -3.73 9.08 -16.85
N LEU A 69 -3.32 8.85 -18.11
CA LEU A 69 -3.04 7.50 -18.59
C LEU A 69 -1.93 6.82 -17.79
N VAL A 70 -0.85 7.54 -17.46
CA VAL A 70 0.24 7.02 -16.63
C VAL A 70 -0.28 6.60 -15.24
N LEU A 71 -1.12 7.43 -14.62
CA LEU A 71 -1.71 7.12 -13.31
C LEU A 71 -2.65 5.91 -13.35
N ILE A 72 -3.44 5.75 -14.41
CA ILE A 72 -4.31 4.57 -14.60
C ILE A 72 -3.48 3.30 -14.76
N VAL A 73 -2.44 3.35 -15.61
CA VAL A 73 -1.54 2.21 -15.80
C VAL A 73 -0.87 1.84 -14.48
N TRP A 74 -0.38 2.83 -13.73
CA TRP A 74 0.21 2.58 -12.41
C TRP A 74 -0.79 1.95 -11.44
N ALA A 75 -2.02 2.48 -11.35
CA ALA A 75 -3.06 1.98 -10.46
C ALA A 75 -3.45 0.53 -10.78
N ALA A 76 -3.40 0.12 -12.06
CA ALA A 76 -3.67 -1.25 -12.47
C ALA A 76 -2.63 -2.27 -11.97
N PHE A 77 -1.40 -1.83 -11.67
CA PHE A 77 -0.33 -2.68 -11.13
C PHE A 77 -0.11 -2.51 -9.63
N ALA A 78 -0.74 -1.52 -9.00
CA ALA A 78 -0.58 -1.24 -7.57
C ALA A 78 -1.27 -2.33 -6.73
N GLN A 79 -0.49 -3.02 -5.89
CA GLN A 79 -1.00 -3.98 -4.92
C GLN A 79 -1.46 -3.22 -3.66
N LEU A 80 -2.70 -3.44 -3.24
CA LEU A 80 -3.23 -2.88 -2.00
C LEU A 80 -3.16 -3.94 -0.91
N ASP A 81 -2.27 -3.73 0.07
CA ASP A 81 -2.12 -4.64 1.21
C ASP A 81 -3.23 -4.35 2.24
N GLU A 82 -4.25 -5.21 2.28
CA GLU A 82 -5.28 -5.17 3.31
C GLU A 82 -4.89 -6.07 4.49
N VAL A 83 -4.70 -5.46 5.67
CA VAL A 83 -4.43 -6.19 6.92
C VAL A 83 -5.69 -6.23 7.78
N THR A 84 -6.52 -7.26 7.60
CA THR A 84 -7.66 -7.50 8.48
C THR A 84 -7.18 -8.07 9.81
N ARG A 85 -7.39 -7.34 10.92
CA ARG A 85 -7.13 -7.83 12.28
C ARG A 85 -8.41 -8.45 12.82
N GLY A 86 -8.45 -9.78 12.94
CA GLY A 86 -9.52 -10.49 13.63
C GLY A 86 -9.13 -10.80 15.08
N GLU A 87 -9.98 -10.45 16.04
CA GLU A 87 -9.79 -10.87 17.43
C GLU A 87 -10.25 -12.33 17.61
N GLY A 88 -9.32 -13.22 17.96
CA GLY A 88 -9.61 -14.61 18.30
C GLY A 88 -9.80 -14.80 19.79
N LYS A 89 -10.96 -15.30 20.23
CA LYS A 89 -11.21 -15.69 21.63
C LYS A 89 -11.12 -17.21 21.78
N VAL A 90 -10.23 -17.70 22.65
CA VAL A 90 -10.15 -19.12 22.99
C VAL A 90 -11.33 -19.46 23.91
N ILE A 91 -12.30 -20.21 23.38
CA ILE A 91 -13.44 -20.71 24.15
C ILE A 91 -13.16 -22.17 24.52
N PRO A 92 -13.23 -22.54 25.82
CA PRO A 92 -13.04 -23.93 26.22
C PRO A 92 -14.11 -24.83 25.58
N SER A 93 -13.72 -26.03 25.16
CA SER A 93 -14.62 -26.99 24.48
C SER A 93 -15.74 -27.53 25.39
N ARG A 94 -15.60 -27.39 26.71
CA ARG A 94 -16.59 -27.78 27.72
C ARG A 94 -16.76 -26.68 28.75
N GLN A 95 -18.00 -26.53 29.22
CA GLN A 95 -18.34 -25.67 30.35
C GLN A 95 -17.74 -26.24 31.65
N VAL A 96 -17.38 -25.35 32.58
CA VAL A 96 -16.93 -25.71 33.93
C VAL A 96 -18.03 -26.51 34.62
N GLN A 97 -17.71 -27.73 35.06
CA GLN A 97 -18.63 -28.58 35.81
C GLN A 97 -18.38 -28.40 37.31
N VAL A 98 -19.40 -27.97 38.04
CA VAL A 98 -19.36 -27.89 39.50
C VAL A 98 -19.76 -29.26 40.05
N MET A 99 -18.80 -30.01 40.59
CA MET A 99 -19.05 -31.30 41.23
C MET A 99 -19.51 -31.07 42.67
N GLN A 100 -20.70 -31.58 43.00
CA GLN A 100 -21.26 -31.54 44.36
C GLN A 100 -21.48 -32.97 44.87
N SER A 101 -21.30 -33.17 46.18
CA SER A 101 -21.62 -34.44 46.83
C SER A 101 -23.14 -34.59 46.93
N LEU A 102 -23.66 -35.76 46.59
CA LEU A 102 -25.10 -36.08 46.65
C LEU A 102 -25.55 -36.41 48.08
N ASP A 103 -24.68 -37.03 48.89
CA ASP A 103 -25.05 -37.59 50.20
C ASP A 103 -24.58 -36.79 51.42
N GLY A 104 -23.68 -35.80 51.26
CA GLY A 104 -23.23 -34.93 52.35
C GLY A 104 -22.49 -35.65 53.50
N GLY A 105 -21.16 -35.54 53.53
CA GLY A 105 -20.30 -36.14 54.56
C GLY A 105 -19.15 -35.21 54.98
N ILE A 106 -18.35 -35.63 55.97
CA ILE A 106 -17.14 -34.89 56.39
C ILE A 106 -16.00 -35.28 55.45
N VAL A 107 -15.44 -34.29 54.75
CA VAL A 107 -14.30 -34.51 53.83
C VAL A 107 -13.16 -35.23 54.56
N SER A 108 -12.84 -36.43 54.10
CA SER A 108 -11.74 -37.24 54.64
C SER A 108 -10.42 -36.89 53.97
N GLU A 109 -10.40 -36.75 52.63
CA GLU A 109 -9.16 -36.51 51.86
C GLU A 109 -9.44 -35.84 50.51
N ILE A 110 -8.57 -34.90 50.11
CA ILE A 110 -8.59 -34.25 48.79
C ILE A 110 -7.39 -34.75 47.99
N LEU A 111 -7.65 -35.44 46.88
CA LEU A 111 -6.62 -36.16 46.09
C LEU A 111 -6.11 -35.35 44.89
N VAL A 112 -6.55 -34.10 44.74
CA VAL A 112 -6.24 -33.24 43.59
C VAL A 112 -5.88 -31.82 44.01
N LYS A 113 -5.15 -31.12 43.14
CA LYS A 113 -4.76 -29.72 43.31
C LYS A 113 -5.29 -28.85 42.17
N GLU A 114 -5.41 -27.56 42.43
CA GLU A 114 -5.82 -26.58 41.40
C GLU A 114 -4.88 -26.65 40.18
N GLY A 115 -5.46 -26.63 38.98
CA GLY A 115 -4.72 -26.74 37.72
C GLY A 115 -4.25 -28.16 37.35
N GLN A 116 -4.48 -29.16 38.20
CA GLN A 116 -4.16 -30.55 37.87
C GLN A 116 -5.09 -31.10 36.79
N GLN A 117 -4.52 -31.68 35.72
CA GLN A 117 -5.30 -32.38 34.71
C GLN A 117 -5.82 -33.71 35.27
N VAL A 118 -7.12 -33.94 35.13
CA VAL A 118 -7.81 -35.14 35.63
C VAL A 118 -8.50 -35.89 34.50
N LYS A 119 -8.57 -37.22 34.60
CA LYS A 119 -9.28 -38.07 33.63
C LYS A 119 -10.69 -38.40 34.13
N THR A 120 -11.60 -38.69 33.20
CA THR A 120 -12.94 -39.17 33.55
C THR A 120 -12.85 -40.44 34.41
N GLY A 121 -13.53 -40.43 35.56
CA GLY A 121 -13.53 -41.54 36.53
C GLY A 121 -12.40 -41.51 37.55
N GLN A 122 -11.51 -40.51 37.50
CA GLN A 122 -10.49 -40.33 38.54
C GLN A 122 -11.13 -39.88 39.85
N LEU A 123 -10.74 -40.51 40.96
CA LEU A 123 -11.16 -40.12 42.29
C LEU A 123 -10.56 -38.75 42.65
N LEU A 124 -11.42 -37.77 42.92
CA LEU A 124 -11.03 -36.38 43.21
C LEU A 124 -11.02 -36.08 44.71
N LEU A 125 -12.03 -36.61 45.42
CA LEU A 125 -12.36 -36.31 46.80
C LEU A 125 -12.88 -37.57 47.46
N LYS A 126 -12.52 -37.78 48.73
CA LYS A 126 -13.13 -38.77 49.60
C LYS A 126 -13.92 -38.05 50.69
N VAL A 127 -15.22 -38.30 50.73
CA VAL A 127 -16.17 -37.79 51.73
C VAL A 127 -16.47 -38.86 52.77
#